data_AF-W1J7P5-F1
#
_entry.id   AF-W1J7P5-F1
#
_cell.length_a   1.000
_cell.length_b   1.000
_cell.length_c   1.000
_cell.angle_alpha   90.00
_cell.angle_beta   90.00
_cell.angle_gamma   90.00
#
_symmetry.space_group_name_H-M   'P 1'
#
loop_
_entity.id
_entity.type
_entity.pdbx_description
1 polymer ?
#
loop_
_entity_poly.entity_id
_entity_poly.type
_entity_poly.pdbx_seq_one_letter_code
_entity_poly.pdbx_strand_id
1 'polypeptide(L)'
;MESYATFCKPQLTQALISLGLNRTYHRAAGNFLYYKDENNKEIPVLDLLGGYGATLLGHNSPFIREKIKCYLDEETPVHNQFSIRKSAALLAERLNELLKEETGTTSNFIFCFASTGAESIEIALKSAEFTRNAQLEELEREVVAAIARINNDKEIILTEEQRRHLQLEANASVEEIKLGCVP
;
A
#
# COMPACT_ATOMS: atom_id res chain seq x y z
N MET A 1 -27.83 9.33 21.46
CA MET A 1 -27.97 7.89 21.16
C MET A 1 -29.02 7.67 20.07
N GLU A 2 -30.21 8.25 20.20
CA GLU A 2 -31.30 8.13 19.22
C GLU A 2 -30.88 8.51 17.78
N SER A 3 -30.19 9.64 17.58
CA SER A 3 -29.72 10.02 16.23
C SER A 3 -28.74 9.02 15.62
N TYR A 4 -27.86 8.40 16.42
CA TYR A 4 -26.92 7.39 15.92
C TYR A 4 -27.63 6.10 15.52
N ALA A 5 -28.65 5.71 16.29
CA ALA A 5 -29.51 4.57 16.00
C ALA A 5 -30.28 4.79 14.70
N THR A 6 -30.82 5.99 14.49
CA THR A 6 -31.66 6.29 13.33
C THR A 6 -30.85 6.56 12.06
N PHE A 7 -29.79 7.36 12.16
CA PHE A 7 -29.14 7.95 10.98
C PHE A 7 -27.75 7.39 10.66
N CYS A 8 -27.15 6.59 11.55
CA CYS A 8 -25.80 6.08 11.33
C CYS A 8 -25.75 4.57 11.18
N LYS A 9 -26.07 3.83 12.24
CA LYS A 9 -25.91 2.36 12.27
C LYS A 9 -27.03 1.70 13.11
N PRO A 10 -28.25 1.57 12.56
CA PRO A 10 -29.39 1.01 13.29
C PRO A 10 -29.13 -0.43 13.77
N GLN A 11 -28.63 -1.31 12.90
CA GLN A 11 -28.40 -2.72 13.25
C GLN A 11 -27.29 -2.86 14.31
N LEU A 12 -26.20 -2.08 14.19
CA LEU A 12 -25.13 -2.09 15.17
C LEU A 12 -25.62 -1.60 16.53
N THR A 13 -26.45 -0.55 16.54
CA THR A 13 -26.99 -0.01 17.79
C THR A 13 -27.82 -1.06 18.53
N GLN A 14 -28.65 -1.81 17.80
CA GLN A 14 -29.42 -2.89 18.40
C GLN A 14 -28.52 -3.96 19.03
N ALA A 15 -27.45 -4.37 18.34
CA ALA A 15 -26.48 -5.33 18.87
C ALA A 15 -25.77 -4.81 20.13
N LEU A 16 -25.35 -3.54 20.15
CA LEU A 16 -24.68 -2.93 21.30
C LEU A 16 -25.60 -2.87 22.53
N ILE A 17 -26.89 -2.56 22.34
CA ILE A 17 -27.88 -2.59 23.43
C ILE A 17 -28.01 -4.00 23.99
N SER A 18 -28.15 -5.01 23.13
CA SER A 18 -28.27 -6.41 23.56
C SER A 18 -27.06 -6.92 24.35
N LEU A 19 -25.87 -6.37 24.10
CA LEU A 19 -24.63 -6.71 24.81
C LEU A 19 -24.37 -5.82 26.05
N GLY A 20 -25.22 -4.82 26.33
CA GLY A 20 -24.98 -3.85 27.41
C GLY A 20 -23.80 -2.90 27.14
N LEU A 21 -23.38 -2.78 25.87
CA LEU A 21 -22.27 -1.93 25.42
C LEU A 21 -22.72 -0.57 24.89
N ASN A 22 -24.01 -0.25 25.04
CA ASN A 22 -24.61 1.01 24.62
C ASN A 22 -24.27 2.17 25.56
N ARG A 23 -22.98 2.44 25.78
CA ARG A 23 -22.52 3.62 26.54
C ARG A 23 -22.11 4.74 25.58
N THR A 24 -22.43 5.97 25.95
CA THR A 24 -21.94 7.17 25.26
C THR A 24 -20.89 7.84 26.15
N TYR A 25 -19.63 7.72 25.76
CA TYR A 25 -18.53 8.37 26.47
C TYR A 25 -18.40 9.82 26.04
N HIS A 26 -18.30 10.73 27.01
CA HIS A 26 -18.18 12.18 26.74
C HIS A 26 -16.78 12.72 27.02
N ARG A 27 -15.93 11.94 27.69
CA ARG A 27 -14.55 12.32 28.02
C ARG A 27 -13.67 11.06 28.06
N ALA A 28 -12.39 11.25 27.80
CA ALA A 28 -11.37 10.22 27.88
C ALA A 28 -10.07 10.83 28.42
N ALA A 29 -9.36 10.14 29.31
CA ALA A 29 -8.06 10.58 29.82
C ALA A 29 -7.26 9.39 30.37
N GLY A 30 -5.98 9.29 29.99
CA GLY A 30 -5.15 8.15 30.38
C GLY A 30 -5.78 6.84 29.91
N ASN A 31 -5.93 5.87 30.80
CA ASN A 31 -6.53 4.58 30.46
C ASN A 31 -8.05 4.53 30.73
N PHE A 32 -8.71 5.68 30.86
CA PHE A 32 -10.12 5.74 31.24
C PHE A 32 -10.99 6.46 30.22
N LEU A 33 -12.16 5.88 29.98
CA LEU A 33 -13.30 6.51 29.33
C LEU A 33 -14.33 6.90 30.39
N TYR A 34 -15.06 7.99 30.16
CA TYR A 34 -16.02 8.52 31.13
C TYR A 34 -17.37 8.71 30.46
N TYR A 35 -18.40 8.10 31.05
CA TYR A 35 -19.79 8.31 30.66
C TYR A 35 -20.57 8.92 31.84
N LYS A 36 -21.77 9.44 31.57
CA LYS A 36 -22.66 9.91 32.63
C LYS A 36 -23.77 8.90 32.87
N ASP A 37 -24.03 8.57 34.13
CA ASP A 37 -25.18 7.76 34.51
C ASP A 37 -26.50 8.57 34.46
N GLU A 38 -27.59 7.93 34.84
CA GLU A 38 -28.94 8.51 34.85
C GLU A 38 -29.06 9.72 35.80
N ASN A 39 -28.20 9.81 36.82
CA ASN A 39 -28.13 10.92 37.77
C ASN A 39 -27.12 11.99 37.34
N ASN A 40 -26.64 11.95 36.08
CA ASN A 40 -25.64 12.86 35.53
C ASN A 40 -24.27 12.80 36.24
N LYS A 41 -23.99 11.72 36.99
CA LYS A 41 -22.70 11.48 37.64
C LYS A 41 -21.73 10.89 36.63
N GLU A 42 -20.51 11.42 36.59
CA GLU A 42 -19.44 10.91 35.74
C GLU A 42 -18.91 9.59 36.31
N ILE A 43 -18.93 8.54 35.49
CA ILE A 43 -18.49 7.18 35.83
C ILE A 43 -17.25 6.83 35.00
N PRO A 44 -16.08 6.57 35.63
CA PRO A 44 -14.90 6.10 34.93
C PRO A 44 -15.03 4.62 34.56
N VAL A 45 -14.56 4.27 33.36
CA VAL A 45 -14.44 2.91 32.86
C VAL A 45 -13.00 2.70 32.40
N LEU A 46 -12.34 1.68 32.94
CA LEU A 46 -11.01 1.27 32.49
C LEU A 46 -11.11 0.75 31.06
N ASP A 47 -10.37 1.37 30.14
CA ASP A 47 -10.33 0.98 28.74
C ASP A 47 -9.16 0.02 28.48
N LEU A 48 -9.49 -1.25 28.31
CA LEU A 48 -8.53 -2.30 27.94
C LEU A 48 -8.56 -2.62 26.44
N LEU A 49 -9.45 -1.98 25.67
CA LEU A 49 -9.48 -2.10 24.21
C LEU A 49 -8.52 -1.08 23.56
N GLY A 50 -8.43 0.12 24.14
CA GLY A 50 -7.45 1.13 23.76
C GLY A 50 -7.52 1.55 22.29
N GLY A 51 -8.73 1.63 21.73
CA GLY A 51 -8.93 1.89 20.31
C GLY A 51 -8.28 0.87 19.39
N TYR A 52 -8.31 -0.42 19.77
CA TYR A 52 -7.61 -1.50 19.08
C TYR A 52 -6.08 -1.30 19.03
N GLY A 53 -5.52 -0.71 20.10
CA GLY A 53 -4.09 -0.41 20.24
C GLY A 53 -3.69 1.01 19.83
N ALA A 54 -4.60 1.81 19.25
CA ALA A 54 -4.31 3.17 18.84
C ALA A 54 -3.96 4.11 20.01
N THR A 55 -4.47 3.85 21.21
CA THR A 55 -4.22 4.69 22.40
C THR A 55 -3.14 4.11 23.30
N LEU A 56 -2.02 3.68 22.71
CA LEU A 56 -0.87 3.10 23.44
C LEU A 56 -0.34 4.02 24.55
N LEU A 57 -0.39 5.34 24.34
CA LEU A 57 0.04 6.36 25.30
C LEU A 57 -1.11 6.90 26.17
N GLY A 58 -2.24 6.20 26.19
CA GLY A 58 -3.47 6.63 26.82
C GLY A 58 -4.25 7.67 25.99
N HIS A 59 -5.52 7.83 26.33
CA HIS A 59 -6.40 8.85 25.78
C HIS A 59 -5.91 10.24 26.15
N ASN A 60 -5.86 11.15 25.17
CA ASN A 60 -5.51 12.56 25.35
C ASN A 60 -4.19 12.77 26.12
N SER A 61 -3.15 12.00 25.77
CA SER A 61 -1.81 12.16 26.35
C SER A 61 -1.40 13.64 26.42
N PRO A 62 -1.07 14.18 27.61
CA PRO A 62 -0.74 15.59 27.77
C PRO A 62 0.38 16.06 26.85
N PHE A 63 1.38 15.20 26.61
CA PHE A 63 2.49 15.48 25.71
C PHE A 63 2.02 15.70 24.27
N ILE A 64 1.20 14.79 23.73
CA ILE A 64 0.68 14.88 22.36
C ILE A 64 -0.25 16.09 22.23
N ARG A 65 -1.16 16.25 23.20
CA ARG A 65 -2.16 17.31 23.19
C ARG A 65 -1.52 18.70 23.19
N GLU A 66 -0.52 18.92 24.03
CA GLU A 66 0.17 20.21 24.10
C GLU A 66 0.97 20.46 22.81
N LYS A 67 1.57 19.43 22.21
CA LYS A 67 2.27 19.61 20.92
C LYS A 67 1.33 19.95 19.76
N ILE A 68 0.14 19.33 19.71
CA ILE A 68 -0.89 19.68 18.73
C ILE A 68 -1.32 21.15 18.87
N LYS A 69 -1.55 21.62 20.11
CA LYS A 69 -1.88 23.03 20.35
C LYS A 69 -0.79 23.96 19.85
N CYS A 70 0.47 23.67 20.16
CA CYS A 70 1.58 24.48 19.65
C CYS A 70 1.57 24.57 18.12
N TYR A 71 1.33 23.46 17.40
CA TYR A 71 1.26 23.51 15.94
C TYR A 71 0.10 24.36 15.41
N LEU A 72 -1.02 24.40 16.12
CA LEU A 72 -2.15 25.27 15.78
C LEU A 72 -1.81 26.74 16.07
N ASP A 73 -1.19 27.03 17.21
CA ASP A 73 -0.77 28.38 17.60
C ASP A 73 0.34 28.92 16.67
N GLU A 74 1.19 28.04 16.14
CA GLU A 74 2.23 28.35 15.14
C GLU A 74 1.67 28.47 13.71
N GLU A 75 0.35 28.28 13.52
CA GLU A 75 -0.31 28.27 12.21
C GLU A 75 0.36 27.31 11.21
N THR A 76 0.79 26.14 11.71
CA THR A 76 1.52 25.15 10.89
C THR A 76 0.65 24.72 9.70
N PRO A 77 1.18 24.74 8.46
CA PRO A 77 0.39 24.38 7.29
C PRO A 77 0.00 22.89 7.32
N VAL A 78 -1.31 22.62 7.45
CA VAL A 78 -1.88 21.26 7.42
C VAL A 78 -2.07 20.77 5.98
N HIS A 79 -2.50 21.65 5.08
CA HIS A 79 -2.73 21.35 3.66
C HIS A 79 -1.74 22.11 2.78
N ASN A 80 -0.65 21.43 2.41
CA ASN A 80 0.40 21.98 1.55
C ASN A 80 0.85 20.93 0.52
N GLN A 81 -0.11 20.32 -0.17
CA GLN A 81 0.15 19.36 -1.24
C GLN A 81 1.07 19.98 -2.32
N PHE A 82 1.86 19.14 -2.98
CA PHE A 82 2.87 19.58 -3.97
C PHE A 82 3.95 20.52 -3.40
N SER A 83 4.33 20.35 -2.13
CA SER A 83 5.46 21.05 -1.50
C SER A 83 6.40 20.10 -0.75
N ILE A 84 7.58 20.59 -0.36
CA ILE A 84 8.53 19.84 0.47
C ILE A 84 8.04 19.89 1.92
N ARG A 85 7.73 18.71 2.49
CA ARG A 85 7.16 18.58 3.84
C ARG A 85 8.24 18.22 4.86
N LYS A 86 8.83 19.24 5.50
CA LYS A 86 9.90 19.09 6.51
C LYS A 86 9.55 18.06 7.60
N SER A 87 8.34 18.10 8.15
CA SER A 87 7.92 17.18 9.22
C SER A 87 7.89 15.71 8.77
N ALA A 88 7.53 15.46 7.51
CA ALA A 88 7.55 14.10 6.95
C ALA A 88 9.00 13.60 6.78
N ALA A 89 9.92 14.48 6.36
CA ALA A 89 11.35 14.14 6.24
C ALA A 89 11.96 13.80 7.61
N LEU A 90 11.70 14.61 8.64
CA LEU A 90 12.18 14.36 10.02
C LEU A 90 11.64 13.03 10.58
N LEU A 91 10.36 12.72 10.33
CA LEU A 91 9.79 11.45 10.74
C LEU A 91 10.43 10.27 9.99
N ALA A 92 10.63 10.39 8.67
CA ALA A 92 11.27 9.36 7.86
C ALA A 92 12.72 9.10 8.30
N GLU A 93 13.48 10.15 8.59
CA GLU A 93 14.86 10.05 9.12
C GLU A 93 14.87 9.27 10.45
N ARG A 94 14.01 9.65 11.40
CA ARG A 94 13.94 8.98 12.69
C ARG A 94 13.51 7.52 12.59
N LEU A 95 12.53 7.21 11.74
CA LEU A 95 12.09 5.83 11.51
C LEU A 95 13.18 5.00 10.82
N ASN A 96 13.93 5.58 9.89
CA ASN A 96 15.04 4.92 9.21
C ASN A 96 16.14 4.52 10.20
N GLU A 97 16.51 5.42 11.12
CA GLU A 97 17.48 5.11 12.18
C GLU A 97 17.03 3.91 13.03
N LEU A 98 15.79 3.97 13.53
CA LEU A 98 15.21 2.92 14.38
C LEU A 98 15.14 1.58 13.65
N LEU A 99 14.67 1.56 12.39
CA LEU A 99 14.59 0.33 11.61
C LEU A 99 15.96 -0.26 11.30
N LYS A 100 16.97 0.57 11.05
CA LYS A 100 18.35 0.09 10.86
C LYS A 100 18.91 -0.52 12.14
N GLU A 101 18.66 0.12 13.29
CA GLU A 101 19.05 -0.41 14.59
C GLU A 101 18.39 -1.76 14.88
N GLU A 102 17.07 -1.86 14.68
CA GLU A 102 16.30 -3.08 14.95
C GLU A 102 16.63 -4.24 13.98
N THR A 103 16.92 -3.94 12.72
CA THR A 103 17.15 -4.97 11.68
C THR A 103 18.62 -5.25 11.37
N GLY A 104 19.54 -4.38 11.79
CA GLY A 104 20.97 -4.46 11.46
C GLY A 104 21.32 -4.12 10.01
N THR A 105 20.38 -3.60 9.21
CA THR A 105 20.66 -3.21 7.82
C THR A 105 21.40 -1.88 7.72
N THR A 106 22.26 -1.75 6.71
CA THR A 106 22.94 -0.48 6.40
C THR A 106 22.18 0.36 5.38
N SER A 107 21.26 -0.25 4.63
CA SER A 107 20.51 0.40 3.54
C SER A 107 19.40 1.30 4.09
N ASN A 108 19.19 2.45 3.44
CA ASN A 108 18.08 3.34 3.79
C ASN A 108 16.74 2.77 3.35
N PHE A 109 15.71 3.02 4.15
CA PHE A 109 14.31 2.78 3.81
C PHE A 109 13.71 4.02 3.13
N ILE A 110 12.77 3.79 2.22
CA ILE A 110 11.97 4.84 1.59
C ILE A 110 10.57 4.81 2.22
N PHE A 111 10.07 5.98 2.62
CA PHE A 111 8.82 6.10 3.36
C PHE A 111 7.74 6.77 2.51
N CYS A 112 6.57 6.15 2.46
CA CYS A 112 5.35 6.72 1.90
C CYS A 112 4.31 6.84 3.02
N PHE A 113 3.91 8.07 3.35
CA PHE A 113 2.96 8.33 4.42
C PHE A 113 1.51 8.33 3.90
N ALA A 114 0.63 7.66 4.63
CA ALA A 114 -0.80 7.58 4.36
C ALA A 114 -1.62 7.95 5.62
N SER A 115 -2.95 7.93 5.51
CA SER A 115 -3.85 8.31 6.61
C SER A 115 -4.31 7.11 7.43
N THR A 116 -4.31 5.90 6.83
CA THR A 116 -4.77 4.68 7.50
C THR A 116 -3.83 3.49 7.28
N GLY A 117 -3.97 2.47 8.13
CA GLY A 117 -3.29 1.19 7.95
C GLY A 117 -3.69 0.49 6.64
N ALA A 118 -4.96 0.58 6.24
CA ALA A 118 -5.43 -0.01 4.98
C ALA A 118 -4.76 0.63 3.76
N GLU A 119 -4.68 1.96 3.70
CA GLU A 119 -3.97 2.68 2.64
C GLU A 119 -2.47 2.33 2.63
N SER A 120 -1.86 2.14 3.81
CA SER A 120 -0.46 1.73 3.90
C SER A 120 -0.23 0.35 3.26
N ILE A 121 -1.14 -0.60 3.48
CA ILE A 121 -1.12 -1.92 2.82
C ILE A 121 -1.35 -1.79 1.31
N GLU A 122 -2.27 -0.94 0.88
CA GLU A 122 -2.52 -0.70 -0.55
C GLU A 122 -1.28 -0.13 -1.25
N ILE A 123 -0.57 0.82 -0.63
CA ILE A 123 0.68 1.37 -1.17
C ILE A 123 1.75 0.28 -1.28
N ALA A 124 1.90 -0.56 -0.26
CA ALA A 124 2.85 -1.68 -0.31
C ALA A 124 2.50 -2.66 -1.45
N LEU A 125 1.23 -3.00 -1.61
CA LEU A 125 0.76 -3.87 -2.69
C LEU A 125 1.02 -3.25 -4.08
N LYS A 126 0.72 -1.96 -4.27
CA LYS A 126 1.03 -1.23 -5.50
C LYS A 126 2.52 -1.22 -5.80
N SER A 127 3.37 -1.03 -4.79
CA SER A 127 4.81 -1.07 -4.94
C SER A 127 5.29 -2.46 -5.37
N ALA A 128 4.78 -3.53 -4.74
CA ALA A 128 5.13 -4.89 -5.10
C ALA A 128 4.70 -5.23 -6.55
N GLU A 129 3.49 -4.82 -6.92
CA GLU A 129 2.96 -5.02 -8.27
C GLU A 129 3.73 -4.23 -9.33
N PHE A 130 4.13 -3.00 -9.01
CA PHE A 130 5.00 -2.19 -9.87
C PHE A 130 6.34 -2.88 -10.13
N THR A 131 7.00 -3.39 -9.07
CA THR A 131 8.25 -4.15 -9.21
C THR A 131 8.05 -5.43 -10.03
N ARG A 132 6.96 -6.16 -9.78
CA ARG A 132 6.63 -7.39 -10.52
C ARG A 132 6.45 -7.12 -12.01
N ASN A 133 5.75 -6.05 -12.38
CA ASN A 133 5.56 -5.67 -13.78
C ASN A 133 6.89 -5.26 -14.45
N ALA A 134 7.75 -4.50 -13.76
CA ALA A 134 9.07 -4.16 -14.29
C ALA A 134 9.94 -5.41 -14.55
N GLN A 135 9.85 -6.43 -13.69
CA GLN A 135 10.55 -7.71 -13.90
C GLN A 135 10.00 -8.50 -15.09
N LEU A 136 8.68 -8.51 -15.28
CA LEU A 136 8.06 -9.15 -16.44
C LEU A 136 8.46 -8.49 -17.75
N GLU A 137 8.48 -7.15 -17.78
CA GLU A 137 8.91 -6.41 -18.97
C GLU A 137 10.37 -6.70 -19.32
N GLU A 138 11.25 -6.85 -18.32
CA GLU A 138 12.64 -7.25 -18.56
C GLU A 138 12.73 -8.67 -19.12
N LEU A 139 11.97 -9.61 -18.54
CA LEU A 139 11.94 -10.98 -19.03
C LEU A 139 11.39 -11.05 -20.47
N GLU A 140 10.36 -10.27 -20.80
CA GLU A 140 9.84 -10.18 -22.16
C GLU A 140 10.92 -9.68 -23.14
N ARG A 141 11.66 -8.63 -22.75
CA ARG A 141 12.79 -8.13 -23.56
C ARG A 141 13.85 -9.20 -23.78
N GLU A 142 14.21 -9.95 -22.73
CA GLU A 142 15.18 -11.05 -22.83
C GLU A 142 14.70 -12.15 -23.79
N VAL A 143 13.43 -12.56 -23.68
CA VAL A 143 12.82 -13.57 -24.55
C VAL A 143 12.81 -13.11 -26.00
N VAL A 144 12.40 -11.87 -26.27
CA VAL A 144 12.41 -11.30 -27.63
C VAL A 144 13.83 -11.27 -28.20
N ALA A 145 14.82 -10.86 -27.41
CA ALA A 145 16.22 -10.84 -27.84
C ALA A 145 16.77 -12.25 -28.13
N ALA A 146 16.40 -13.25 -27.32
CA ALA A 146 16.79 -14.64 -27.53
C ALA A 146 16.19 -15.22 -28.83
N ILE A 147 14.91 -14.96 -29.08
CA ILE A 147 14.23 -15.37 -30.33
C ILE A 147 14.90 -14.74 -31.56
N ALA A 148 15.25 -13.45 -31.49
CA ALA A 148 15.91 -12.76 -32.59
C ALA A 148 17.27 -13.40 -32.96
N ARG A 149 18.05 -13.83 -31.97
CA ARG A 149 19.32 -14.56 -32.20
C ARG A 149 19.09 -15.90 -32.91
N ILE A 150 18.12 -16.68 -32.44
CA ILE A 150 17.77 -17.98 -33.06
C ILE A 150 17.34 -17.80 -34.53
N ASN A 151 16.60 -16.72 -34.84
CA ASN A 151 16.16 -16.45 -36.20
C ASN A 151 17.29 -15.97 -37.14
N ASN A 152 18.31 -15.29 -36.61
CA ASN A 152 19.44 -14.81 -37.41
C ASN A 152 20.48 -15.92 -37.73
N ASP A 153 20.58 -16.96 -36.91
CA ASP A 153 21.55 -18.05 -37.08
C ASP A 153 21.03 -19.26 -37.89
N LYS A 154 19.83 -19.18 -38.46
CA LYS A 154 19.27 -20.26 -39.29
C LYS A 154 19.40 -19.97 -40.77
N GLU A 155 20.42 -20.56 -41.40
CA GLU A 155 20.43 -20.78 -42.84
C GLU A 155 19.41 -21.89 -43.16
N ILE A 156 18.36 -21.59 -43.92
CA ILE A 156 17.38 -22.59 -44.34
C ILE A 156 18.01 -23.42 -45.46
N ILE A 157 18.67 -24.52 -45.09
CA ILE A 157 19.26 -25.46 -46.05
C ILE A 157 18.19 -26.49 -46.42
N LEU A 158 17.54 -26.29 -47.57
CA LEU A 158 16.61 -27.25 -48.16
C LEU A 158 17.38 -28.39 -48.84
N THR A 159 16.92 -29.63 -48.69
CA THR A 159 17.42 -30.77 -49.48
C THR A 159 17.01 -30.64 -50.95
N GLU A 160 17.69 -31.33 -51.88
CA GLU A 160 17.34 -31.27 -53.32
C GLU A 160 15.89 -31.69 -53.60
N GLU A 161 15.39 -32.69 -52.87
CA GLU A 161 14.01 -33.17 -52.98
C GLU A 161 13.00 -32.10 -52.56
N GLN A 162 13.28 -31.40 -51.45
CA GLN A 162 12.45 -30.30 -50.95
C GLN A 162 12.46 -29.10 -51.92
N ARG A 163 13.62 -28.77 -52.52
CA ARG A 163 13.72 -27.70 -53.53
C ARG A 163 12.88 -28.01 -54.77
N ARG A 164 12.89 -29.27 -55.24
CA ARG A 164 12.04 -29.69 -56.37
C ARG A 164 10.56 -29.59 -56.05
N HIS A 165 10.14 -30.04 -54.86
CA HIS A 165 8.75 -29.97 -54.44
C HIS A 165 8.23 -28.54 -54.32
N LEU A 166 9.07 -27.62 -53.85
CA LEU A 166 8.74 -26.20 -53.72
C LEU A 166 9.01 -25.37 -55.00
N GLN A 167 9.54 -26.00 -56.06
CA GLN A 167 9.95 -25.35 -57.31
C GLN A 167 10.93 -24.18 -57.12
N LEU A 168 11.87 -24.32 -56.17
CA LEU A 168 12.85 -23.28 -55.83
C LEU A 168 14.22 -23.56 -56.47
N GLU A 169 14.85 -22.51 -56.98
CA GLU A 169 16.22 -22.55 -57.52
C GLU A 169 17.27 -22.77 -56.40
N ALA A 170 18.47 -23.23 -56.79
CA ALA A 170 19.49 -23.65 -55.83
C ALA A 170 20.01 -22.53 -54.89
N ASN A 171 19.77 -21.28 -55.25
CA ASN A 171 20.17 -20.06 -54.54
C ASN A 171 18.96 -19.22 -54.06
N ALA A 172 17.78 -19.82 -53.93
CA ALA A 172 16.58 -19.13 -53.45
C ALA A 172 16.80 -18.46 -52.08
N SER A 173 16.36 -17.21 -51.97
CA SER A 173 16.45 -16.41 -50.75
C SER A 173 15.52 -16.93 -49.65
N VAL A 174 15.82 -16.57 -48.40
CA VAL A 174 14.98 -16.94 -47.24
C VAL A 174 13.54 -16.43 -47.37
N GLU A 175 13.32 -15.33 -48.08
CA GLU A 175 11.98 -14.78 -48.35
C GLU A 175 11.21 -15.60 -49.38
N GLU A 176 11.87 -16.04 -50.47
CA GLU A 176 11.28 -16.93 -51.48
C GLU A 176 10.92 -18.30 -50.89
N ILE A 177 11.76 -18.83 -50.01
CA ILE A 177 11.49 -20.09 -49.28
C ILE A 177 10.25 -19.94 -48.38
N LYS A 178 10.13 -18.82 -47.66
CA LYS A 178 8.96 -18.56 -46.79
C LYS A 178 7.66 -18.38 -47.59
N LEU A 179 7.72 -17.77 -48.78
CA LEU A 179 6.57 -17.57 -49.66
C LEU A 179 6.10 -18.88 -50.32
N GLY A 180 7.01 -19.78 -50.68
CA GLY A 180 6.68 -21.07 -51.29
C GLY A 180 6.11 -22.13 -50.31
N CYS A 181 6.19 -21.90 -49.00
CA CYS A 181 5.64 -22.79 -47.97
C CYS A 181 4.20 -22.46 -47.54
N VAL A 182 3.56 -21.43 -48.13
CA VAL A 182 2.15 -21.13 -47.89
C VAL A 182 1.31 -21.94 -48.90
N PRO A 183 0.29 -22.70 -48.45
CA PRO A 183 -0.49 -23.59 -49.31
C PRO A 183 -1.26 -22.88 -50.43
#